data_AF-A0A8S1DR82-F1
#
_entry.id   AF-A0A8S1DR82-F1
#
_cell.length_a   1.000
_cell.length_b   1.000
_cell.length_c   1.000
_cell.angle_alpha   90.00
_cell.angle_beta   90.00
_cell.angle_gamma   90.00
#
_symmetry.space_group_name_H-M   'P 1'
#
loop_
_entity.id
_entity.type
_entity.pdbx_description
1 polymer ?
#
loop_
_entity_poly.entity_id
_entity_poly.type
_entity_poly.pdbx_seq_one_letter_code
_entity_poly.pdbx_strand_id
1 'polypeptide(L)'
;MGTGTAISVIVIIISVGVHQYNPFLIPTLLGKGLGYTRVAHRLFTDAFDKATNYLYTNTGIDLRYEREDEFYSKQKPEFQSPAKMHKSYAKLLLTKQELKQYDGTEGSKGLYVAILGSVFDVSAGKEHYGPGCSYHFFTGIDGSRAFVSGDFSETGLTDDLSGLSNKDIKGLWKWVEFYKNDYKYVGKVIGKFYDSKGRKTRDLEDFYSRLKEAEKEEALEDSEKKK
;
A
#
# COMPACT_ATOMS: atom_id res chain seq x y z
N MET A 1 39.39 26.62 -1.13
CA MET A 1 39.28 25.17 -1.42
C MET A 1 38.60 24.52 -0.23
N GLY A 2 37.40 23.95 -0.36
CA GLY A 2 36.78 23.24 0.77
C GLY A 2 35.25 23.07 0.80
N THR A 3 34.47 23.59 -0.16
CA THR A 3 32.99 23.50 -0.09
C THR A 3 32.34 22.60 -1.15
N GLY A 4 33.08 22.17 -2.18
CA GLY A 4 32.54 21.39 -3.30
C GLY A 4 32.23 19.92 -2.98
N THR A 5 32.89 19.33 -1.99
CA THR A 5 32.75 17.91 -1.67
C THR A 5 31.60 17.62 -0.71
N ALA A 6 31.27 18.55 0.21
CA ALA A 6 30.21 18.33 1.20
C ALA A 6 28.79 18.42 0.61
N ILE A 7 28.58 19.30 -0.37
CA ILE A 7 27.27 19.45 -1.05
C ILE A 7 26.99 18.25 -1.96
N SER A 8 28.02 17.69 -2.62
CA SER A 8 27.85 16.47 -3.42
C SER A 8 27.47 15.25 -2.57
N VAL A 9 27.99 15.14 -1.33
CA VAL A 9 27.63 14.05 -0.42
C VAL A 9 26.20 14.20 0.11
N ILE A 10 25.73 15.43 0.38
CA ILE A 10 24.35 15.67 0.85
C ILE A 10 23.32 15.46 -0.29
N VAL A 11 23.63 15.89 -1.51
CA VAL A 11 22.77 15.64 -2.68
C VAL A 11 22.72 14.16 -3.04
N ILE A 12 23.82 13.41 -2.87
CA ILE A 12 23.82 11.94 -3.04
C ILE A 12 23.03 11.27 -1.90
N ILE A 13 23.14 11.72 -0.64
CA ILE A 13 22.35 11.17 0.46
C ILE A 13 20.85 11.45 0.29
N ILE A 14 20.46 12.59 -0.30
CA ILE A 14 19.05 12.92 -0.59
C ILE A 14 18.59 12.27 -1.90
N SER A 15 19.44 12.08 -2.91
CA SER A 15 19.06 11.38 -4.16
C SER A 15 18.96 9.86 -3.96
N VAL A 16 19.81 9.28 -3.10
CA VAL A 16 19.67 7.90 -2.62
C VAL A 16 18.55 7.78 -1.58
N GLY A 17 18.34 8.83 -0.77
CA GLY A 17 17.29 8.92 0.24
C GLY A 17 15.88 9.05 -0.35
N VAL A 18 15.66 9.87 -1.39
CA VAL A 18 14.35 10.09 -2.04
C VAL A 18 13.92 8.89 -2.89
N HIS A 19 14.85 8.08 -3.39
CA HIS A 19 14.52 6.77 -3.96
C HIS A 19 14.14 5.70 -2.91
N GLN A 20 14.36 5.97 -1.62
CA GLN A 20 13.91 5.12 -0.50
C GLN A 20 12.93 5.85 0.46
N TYR A 21 12.60 7.11 0.23
CA TYR A 21 11.70 7.89 1.09
C TYR A 21 10.27 7.70 0.62
N ASN A 22 9.65 6.65 1.15
CA ASN A 22 8.24 6.38 0.94
C ASN A 22 7.41 7.17 1.99
N PRO A 23 6.55 8.13 1.60
CA PRO A 23 5.66 8.82 2.54
C PRO A 23 4.63 7.90 3.21
N PHE A 24 4.58 6.61 2.85
CA PHE A 24 3.82 5.57 3.54
C PHE A 24 4.61 4.81 4.62
N LEU A 25 5.89 5.15 4.89
CA LEU A 25 6.73 4.51 5.93
C LEU A 25 6.80 5.29 7.27
N ILE A 26 5.66 5.78 7.79
CA ILE A 26 5.52 6.08 9.23
C ILE A 26 4.15 5.62 9.73
N PRO A 27 4.14 4.62 10.65
CA PRO A 27 3.35 4.78 11.85
C PRO A 27 4.24 4.50 13.06
N THR A 28 4.99 5.52 13.46
CA THR A 28 5.54 5.62 14.80
C THR A 28 5.92 7.07 15.03
N LEU A 29 4.95 7.87 15.47
CA LEU A 29 5.10 9.07 16.31
C LEU A 29 3.77 9.84 16.34
N LEU A 30 2.71 9.20 16.82
CA LEU A 30 1.57 9.86 17.46
C LEU A 30 0.75 8.75 18.09
N GLY A 31 1.04 8.49 19.37
CA GLY A 31 0.20 7.65 20.18
C GLY A 31 -1.21 8.19 20.24
N LYS A 32 -2.15 7.26 20.41
CA LYS A 32 -3.60 7.41 20.61
C LYS A 32 -4.40 7.40 19.31
N GLY A 33 -5.26 6.38 19.25
CA GLY A 33 -6.21 6.16 18.18
C GLY A 33 -7.06 7.40 17.90
N LEU A 34 -7.03 7.78 16.64
CA LEU A 34 -8.05 8.52 15.92
C LEU A 34 -7.82 8.12 14.46
N GLY A 35 -8.90 7.76 13.76
CA GLY A 35 -8.83 7.42 12.35
C GLY A 35 -8.08 8.49 11.56
N TYR A 36 -7.52 8.10 10.43
CA TYR A 36 -6.97 9.02 9.44
C TYR A 36 -8.04 10.08 9.12
N THR A 37 -7.97 11.25 9.75
CA THR A 37 -8.93 12.34 9.57
C THR A 37 -8.30 13.42 8.69
N ARG A 38 -9.14 14.19 7.99
CA ARG A 38 -8.76 15.33 7.12
C ARG A 38 -7.77 16.32 7.77
N VAL A 39 -7.66 16.33 9.10
CA VAL A 39 -6.74 17.17 9.86
C VAL A 39 -5.29 16.66 9.78
N ALA A 40 -5.08 15.33 9.80
CA ALA A 40 -3.74 14.74 9.67
C ALA A 40 -3.14 14.98 8.28
N HIS A 41 -3.97 14.88 7.23
CA HIS A 41 -3.59 15.25 5.87
C HIS A 41 -3.19 16.73 5.77
N ARG A 42 -3.96 17.63 6.41
CA ARG A 42 -3.71 19.08 6.38
C ARG A 42 -2.43 19.48 7.13
N LEU A 43 -2.16 18.86 8.28
CA LEU A 43 -0.92 19.13 9.03
C LEU A 43 0.32 18.61 8.31
N PHE A 44 0.19 17.49 7.59
CA PHE A 44 1.26 16.94 6.77
C PHE A 44 1.58 17.83 5.56
N THR A 45 0.55 18.33 4.86
CA THR A 45 0.74 19.28 3.74
C THR A 45 1.40 20.58 4.22
N ASP A 46 0.98 21.12 5.36
CA ASP A 46 1.55 22.36 5.90
C ASP A 46 3.03 22.22 6.30
N ALA A 47 3.43 21.04 6.78
CA ALA A 47 4.81 20.75 7.15
C ALA A 47 5.71 20.54 5.91
N PHE A 48 5.19 19.85 4.89
CA PHE A 48 5.86 19.65 3.61
C PHE A 48 6.05 20.98 2.86
N ASP A 49 5.05 21.87 2.88
CA ASP A 49 5.12 23.19 2.27
C ASP A 49 6.17 24.10 2.93
N LYS A 50 6.31 24.03 4.26
CA LYS A 50 7.37 24.78 4.97
C LYS A 50 8.76 24.26 4.63
N ALA A 51 8.93 22.94 4.53
CA ALA A 51 10.21 22.33 4.22
C ALA A 51 10.65 22.62 2.77
N THR A 52 9.73 22.51 1.80
CA THR A 52 10.00 22.83 0.39
C THR A 52 10.29 24.32 0.20
N ASN A 53 9.58 25.21 0.91
CA ASN A 53 9.83 26.64 0.82
C ASN A 53 11.20 27.03 1.43
N TYR A 54 11.59 26.39 2.53
CA TYR A 54 12.92 26.60 3.15
C TYR A 54 14.07 26.14 2.23
N LEU A 55 13.90 25.01 1.53
CA LEU A 55 14.88 24.53 0.56
C LEU A 55 14.96 25.46 -0.66
N TYR A 56 13.83 25.92 -1.17
CA TYR A 56 13.77 26.86 -2.28
C TYR A 56 14.47 28.19 -1.94
N THR A 57 14.20 28.78 -0.77
CA THR A 57 14.79 30.09 -0.41
C THR A 57 16.28 30.04 -0.11
N ASN A 58 16.82 28.90 0.32
CA ASN A 58 18.22 28.77 0.73
C ASN A 58 19.12 28.07 -0.29
N THR A 59 18.55 27.25 -1.17
CA THR A 59 19.32 26.44 -2.14
C THR A 59 18.85 26.59 -3.58
N GLY A 60 17.69 27.24 -3.82
CA GLY A 60 17.09 27.37 -5.14
C GLY A 60 16.50 26.07 -5.70
N ILE A 61 16.49 24.99 -4.92
CA ILE A 61 15.93 23.69 -5.32
C ILE A 61 14.43 23.70 -5.05
N ASP A 62 13.63 23.61 -6.11
CA ASP A 62 12.18 23.42 -6.03
C ASP A 62 11.83 21.94 -6.20
N LEU A 63 11.30 21.31 -5.14
CA LEU A 63 10.85 19.91 -5.15
C LEU A 63 9.35 19.78 -5.47
N ARG A 64 8.68 20.88 -5.85
CA ARG A 64 7.28 20.86 -6.27
C ARG A 64 7.19 20.29 -7.70
N TYR A 65 6.97 18.99 -7.80
CA TYR A 65 6.47 18.38 -9.03
C TYR A 65 5.01 18.81 -9.25
N GLU A 66 4.62 19.08 -10.50
CA GLU A 66 3.47 19.91 -10.85
C GLU A 66 2.15 19.53 -10.17
N ARG A 67 1.52 20.57 -9.62
CA ARG A 67 0.35 20.56 -8.76
C ARG A 67 -0.93 20.39 -9.60
N GLU A 68 -1.44 19.17 -9.73
CA GLU A 68 -2.76 18.89 -10.37
C GLU A 68 -3.97 19.25 -9.49
N ASP A 69 -3.82 20.03 -8.41
CA ASP A 69 -4.91 20.24 -7.45
C ASP A 69 -6.07 21.13 -7.95
N GLU A 70 -5.90 21.85 -9.07
CA GLU A 70 -6.95 22.72 -9.62
C GLU A 70 -7.84 22.07 -10.70
N PHE A 71 -7.38 20.98 -11.33
CA PHE A 71 -8.16 20.25 -12.33
C PHE A 71 -9.18 19.30 -11.67
N TYR A 72 -8.78 18.60 -10.61
CA TYR A 72 -9.61 17.63 -9.89
C TYR A 72 -10.84 18.23 -9.22
N SER A 73 -10.83 19.52 -8.86
CA SER A 73 -11.97 20.17 -8.22
C SER A 73 -13.06 20.62 -9.20
N LYS A 74 -12.71 20.92 -10.46
CA LYS A 74 -13.61 21.55 -11.45
C LYS A 74 -14.32 20.57 -12.39
N GLN A 75 -13.91 19.31 -12.42
CA GLN A 75 -14.61 18.25 -13.15
C GLN A 75 -14.93 17.04 -12.27
N LYS A 76 -15.29 17.23 -11.00
CA LYS A 76 -15.89 16.15 -10.20
C LYS A 76 -17.18 15.72 -10.91
N PRO A 77 -17.22 14.60 -11.66
CA PRO A 77 -18.50 14.10 -12.10
C PRO A 77 -19.23 13.69 -10.82
N GLU A 78 -20.53 13.94 -10.73
CA GLU A 78 -21.33 13.26 -9.71
C GLU A 78 -21.08 11.76 -9.89
N PHE A 79 -20.27 11.18 -9.00
CA PHE A 79 -20.12 9.75 -8.89
C PHE A 79 -21.47 9.24 -8.42
N GLN A 80 -22.36 8.96 -9.38
CA GLN A 80 -23.46 8.07 -9.16
C GLN A 80 -22.81 6.74 -8.79
N SER A 81 -22.80 6.47 -7.48
CA SER A 81 -22.62 5.13 -6.94
C SER A 81 -23.36 4.17 -7.87
N PRO A 82 -22.66 3.24 -8.56
CA PRO A 82 -23.35 2.20 -9.28
C PRO A 82 -24.01 1.31 -8.22
N ALA A 83 -25.23 1.69 -7.85
CA ALA A 83 -26.12 0.86 -7.08
C ALA A 83 -26.29 -0.46 -7.85
N LYS A 84 -25.79 -1.53 -7.26
CA LYS A 84 -26.19 -2.92 -7.47
C LYS A 84 -25.98 -3.47 -8.89
N MET A 85 -24.76 -3.96 -9.14
CA MET A 85 -24.57 -5.18 -9.94
C MET A 85 -23.79 -6.21 -9.12
N HIS A 86 -24.46 -6.88 -8.19
CA HIS A 86 -24.00 -8.18 -7.71
C HIS A 86 -24.29 -9.22 -8.79
N LYS A 87 -23.50 -9.21 -9.87
CA LYS A 87 -23.32 -10.45 -10.63
C LYS A 87 -22.68 -11.42 -9.64
N SER A 88 -23.37 -12.51 -9.34
CA SER A 88 -22.81 -13.59 -8.51
C SER A 88 -21.69 -14.26 -9.29
N TYR A 89 -20.53 -13.60 -9.35
CA TYR A 89 -19.32 -14.25 -9.79
C TYR A 89 -19.08 -15.36 -8.77
N ALA A 90 -19.10 -16.61 -9.21
CA ALA A 90 -18.36 -17.64 -8.52
C ALA A 90 -16.96 -17.04 -8.29
N LYS A 91 -16.62 -16.78 -7.02
CA LYS A 91 -15.39 -16.08 -6.66
C LYS A 91 -14.23 -16.84 -7.30
N LEU A 92 -13.46 -16.17 -8.15
CA LEU A 92 -12.40 -16.81 -8.94
C LEU A 92 -11.42 -17.50 -7.99
N LEU A 93 -10.99 -18.72 -8.34
CA LEU A 93 -9.85 -19.37 -7.71
C LEU A 93 -8.75 -19.43 -8.78
N LEU A 94 -7.70 -18.64 -8.59
CA LEU A 94 -6.62 -18.47 -9.56
C LEU A 94 -5.35 -19.10 -9.02
N THR A 95 -4.67 -19.92 -9.81
CA THR A 95 -3.27 -20.26 -9.53
C THR A 95 -2.37 -19.03 -9.67
N LYS A 96 -1.16 -19.08 -9.10
CA LYS A 96 -0.16 -18.00 -9.29
C LYS A 96 0.13 -17.72 -10.77
N GLN A 97 0.10 -18.75 -11.62
CA GLN A 97 0.32 -18.60 -13.06
C GLN A 97 -0.86 -17.94 -13.78
N GLU A 98 -2.09 -18.27 -13.39
CA GLU A 98 -3.29 -17.62 -13.94
C GLU A 98 -3.40 -16.17 -13.48
N LEU A 99 -3.02 -15.87 -12.23
CA LEU A 99 -3.03 -14.49 -11.71
C LEU A 99 -2.14 -13.56 -12.55
N LYS A 100 -0.99 -14.03 -13.04
CA LYS A 100 -0.09 -13.25 -13.91
C LYS A 100 -0.76 -12.73 -15.19
N GLN A 101 -1.88 -13.31 -15.60
CA GLN A 101 -2.64 -12.86 -16.78
C GLN A 101 -3.52 -11.63 -16.50
N TYR A 102 -3.43 -11.06 -15.29
CA TYR A 102 -4.22 -9.91 -14.83
C TYR A 102 -3.32 -8.74 -14.40
N ASP A 103 -2.22 -8.52 -15.11
CA ASP A 103 -1.27 -7.44 -14.82
C ASP A 103 -1.73 -6.06 -15.35
N GLY A 104 -2.64 -6.05 -16.33
CA GLY A 104 -3.21 -4.86 -16.95
C GLY A 104 -2.45 -4.36 -18.18
N THR A 105 -1.45 -5.11 -18.65
CA THR A 105 -0.74 -4.85 -19.91
C THR A 105 -1.61 -5.18 -21.14
N GLU A 106 -1.10 -4.90 -22.34
CA GLU A 106 -1.81 -5.21 -23.58
C GLU A 106 -2.07 -6.73 -23.69
N GLY A 107 -3.33 -7.11 -23.91
CA GLY A 107 -3.75 -8.52 -23.93
C GLY A 107 -4.03 -9.13 -22.54
N SER A 108 -3.87 -8.36 -21.45
CA SER A 108 -4.25 -8.79 -20.11
C SER A 108 -5.75 -9.04 -19.97
N LYS A 109 -6.13 -10.01 -19.13
CA LYS A 109 -7.53 -10.33 -18.80
C LYS A 109 -8.16 -9.37 -17.80
N GLY A 110 -7.35 -8.52 -17.16
CA GLY A 110 -7.80 -7.52 -16.19
C GLY A 110 -6.62 -6.86 -15.48
N LEU A 111 -6.91 -6.16 -14.38
CA LEU A 111 -5.91 -5.46 -13.59
C LEU A 111 -6.13 -5.78 -12.11
N TYR A 112 -5.48 -6.82 -11.61
CA TYR A 112 -5.75 -7.41 -10.29
C TYR A 112 -4.53 -7.32 -9.37
N VAL A 113 -4.79 -7.04 -8.11
CA VAL A 113 -3.82 -7.13 -7.00
C VAL A 113 -4.24 -8.26 -6.08
N ALA A 114 -3.28 -9.07 -5.65
CA ALA A 114 -3.49 -10.06 -4.61
C ALA A 114 -2.75 -9.70 -3.32
N ILE A 115 -3.46 -9.82 -2.20
CA ILE A 115 -2.93 -9.59 -0.86
C ILE A 115 -3.56 -10.60 0.11
N LEU A 116 -2.71 -11.29 0.85
CA LEU A 116 -3.05 -12.41 1.72
C LEU A 116 -3.93 -13.44 0.99
N GLY A 117 -3.57 -13.74 -0.27
CA GLY A 117 -4.30 -14.63 -1.16
C GLY A 117 -5.68 -14.14 -1.59
N SER A 118 -6.12 -12.95 -1.19
CA SER A 118 -7.39 -12.35 -1.60
C SER A 118 -7.15 -11.50 -2.84
N VAL A 119 -7.97 -11.66 -3.88
CA VAL A 119 -7.80 -10.98 -5.17
C VAL A 119 -8.82 -9.86 -5.32
N PHE A 120 -8.33 -8.67 -5.66
CA PHE A 120 -9.11 -7.46 -5.86
C PHE A 120 -8.91 -6.91 -7.28
N ASP A 121 -10.00 -6.48 -7.89
CA ASP A 121 -9.98 -5.75 -9.15
C ASP A 121 -9.70 -4.28 -8.87
N VAL A 122 -8.51 -3.83 -9.29
CA VAL A 122 -8.01 -2.47 -9.07
C VAL A 122 -8.14 -1.59 -10.32
N SER A 123 -9.00 -1.98 -11.27
CA SER A 123 -9.29 -1.19 -12.47
C SER A 123 -9.78 0.23 -12.16
N ALA A 124 -10.42 0.44 -11.00
CA ALA A 124 -10.85 1.75 -10.54
C ALA A 124 -9.69 2.68 -10.11
N GLY A 125 -8.50 2.11 -9.86
CA GLY A 125 -7.27 2.85 -9.53
C GLY A 125 -6.20 2.69 -10.61
N LYS A 126 -6.61 2.64 -11.89
CA LYS A 126 -5.71 2.37 -13.02
C LYS A 126 -4.57 3.40 -13.13
N GLU A 127 -4.78 4.62 -12.68
CA GLU A 127 -3.77 5.68 -12.56
C GLU A 127 -2.60 5.31 -11.63
N HIS A 128 -2.80 4.35 -10.73
CA HIS A 128 -1.78 3.86 -9.80
C HIS A 128 -1.21 2.49 -10.21
N TYR A 129 -2.06 1.58 -10.67
CA TYR A 129 -1.69 0.18 -10.94
C TYR A 129 -1.53 -0.14 -12.42
N GLY A 130 -1.94 0.76 -13.33
CA GLY A 130 -1.83 0.55 -14.76
C GLY A 130 -0.38 0.42 -15.25
N PRO A 131 -0.16 -0.10 -16.47
CA PRO A 131 1.18 -0.20 -17.04
C PRO A 131 1.90 1.15 -17.02
N GLY A 132 3.13 1.17 -16.48
CA GLY A 132 3.94 2.38 -16.34
C GLY A 132 3.65 3.22 -15.08
N CYS A 133 2.63 2.88 -14.30
CA CYS A 133 2.31 3.56 -13.05
C CYS A 133 3.13 3.01 -11.86
N SER A 134 3.21 3.79 -10.78
CA SER A 134 4.11 3.55 -9.66
C SER A 134 3.86 2.25 -8.88
N TYR A 135 2.65 1.69 -8.92
CA TYR A 135 2.30 0.47 -8.19
C TYR A 135 2.00 -0.72 -9.10
N HIS A 136 2.37 -0.63 -10.38
CA HIS A 136 2.14 -1.70 -11.35
C HIS A 136 2.80 -3.03 -10.93
N PHE A 137 3.91 -3.02 -10.21
CA PHE A 137 4.59 -4.24 -9.75
C PHE A 137 3.75 -5.11 -8.79
N PHE A 138 2.65 -4.60 -8.22
CA PHE A 138 1.71 -5.37 -7.41
C PHE A 138 0.69 -6.15 -8.24
N THR A 139 0.61 -5.92 -9.54
CA THR A 139 -0.43 -6.49 -10.39
C THR A 139 -0.05 -7.89 -10.86
N GLY A 140 -1.05 -8.77 -10.99
CA GLY A 140 -0.84 -10.14 -11.44
C GLY A 140 0.01 -11.01 -10.50
N ILE A 141 0.29 -10.56 -9.27
CA ILE A 141 1.09 -11.27 -8.27
C ILE A 141 0.50 -11.10 -6.88
N ASP A 142 0.75 -12.08 -6.00
CA ASP A 142 0.52 -11.93 -4.57
C ASP A 142 1.77 -11.35 -3.91
N GLY A 143 1.77 -10.03 -3.75
CA GLY A 143 2.86 -9.25 -3.17
C GLY A 143 2.71 -9.00 -1.67
N SER A 144 2.05 -9.89 -0.94
CA SER A 144 1.70 -9.70 0.49
C SER A 144 2.86 -9.16 1.34
N ARG A 145 4.08 -9.69 1.17
CA ARG A 145 5.25 -9.26 1.96
C ARG A 145 5.63 -7.80 1.66
N ALA A 146 5.61 -7.41 0.38
CA ALA A 146 6.05 -6.11 -0.09
C ALA A 146 5.23 -4.94 0.47
N PHE A 147 3.97 -5.15 0.85
CA PHE A 147 3.12 -4.13 1.48
C PHE A 147 3.63 -3.62 2.82
N VAL A 148 4.45 -4.41 3.52
CA VAL A 148 4.98 -4.07 4.85
C VAL A 148 6.50 -4.02 4.88
N SER A 149 7.18 -4.77 4.02
CA SER A 149 8.64 -4.68 3.90
C SER A 149 9.11 -3.48 3.08
N GLY A 150 8.29 -2.98 2.15
CA GLY A 150 8.70 -1.98 1.16
C GLY A 150 9.70 -2.52 0.12
N ASP A 151 9.94 -3.83 0.10
CA ASP A 151 10.80 -4.49 -0.87
C ASP A 151 9.98 -4.86 -2.12
N PHE A 152 10.13 -4.07 -3.18
CA PHE A 152 9.43 -4.24 -4.47
C PHE A 152 10.28 -4.96 -5.52
N SER A 153 11.41 -5.55 -5.12
CA SER A 153 12.19 -6.43 -5.99
C SER A 153 11.45 -7.74 -6.26
N GLU A 154 11.92 -8.51 -7.24
CA GLU A 154 11.37 -9.85 -7.53
C GLU A 154 11.37 -10.76 -6.30
N THR A 155 12.34 -10.61 -5.39
CA THR A 155 12.42 -11.38 -4.15
C THR A 155 11.48 -10.87 -3.05
N GLY A 156 11.11 -9.59 -3.10
CA GLY A 156 10.20 -8.96 -2.16
C GLY A 156 8.73 -9.15 -2.50
N LEU A 157 8.40 -9.25 -3.80
CA LEU A 157 7.06 -9.50 -4.34
C LEU A 157 6.67 -10.98 -4.18
N THR A 158 6.42 -11.36 -2.93
CA THR A 158 6.12 -12.74 -2.54
C THR A 158 4.98 -12.82 -1.53
N ASP A 159 4.34 -13.99 -1.48
CA ASP A 159 3.34 -14.37 -0.49
C ASP A 159 3.96 -14.96 0.79
N ASP A 160 5.29 -15.00 0.90
CA ASP A 160 5.97 -15.46 2.10
C ASP A 160 5.96 -14.42 3.24
N LEU A 161 5.36 -14.79 4.37
CA LEU A 161 5.24 -13.96 5.57
C LEU A 161 6.23 -14.35 6.68
N SER A 162 7.19 -15.22 6.36
CA SER A 162 8.23 -15.63 7.31
C SER A 162 9.04 -14.42 7.80
N GLY A 163 9.34 -14.39 9.09
CA GLY A 163 10.13 -13.33 9.72
C GLY A 163 9.44 -11.98 9.91
N LEU A 164 8.17 -11.80 9.49
CA LEU A 164 7.42 -10.57 9.77
C LEU A 164 7.17 -10.40 11.28
N SER A 165 7.25 -9.17 11.78
CA SER A 165 6.95 -8.85 13.18
C SER A 165 5.43 -8.73 13.46
N ASN A 166 5.01 -8.66 14.72
CA ASN A 166 3.61 -8.40 15.09
C ASN A 166 3.10 -7.05 14.55
N LYS A 167 3.98 -6.04 14.49
CA LYS A 167 3.69 -4.74 13.86
C LYS A 167 3.40 -4.92 12.36
N ASP A 168 4.21 -5.72 11.68
CA ASP A 168 4.05 -5.98 10.24
C ASP A 168 2.78 -6.78 9.95
N ILE A 169 2.46 -7.80 10.76
CA ILE A 169 1.20 -8.57 10.62
C ILE A 169 -0.02 -7.64 10.69
N LYS A 170 -0.04 -6.72 11.65
CA LYS A 170 -1.11 -5.72 11.76
C LYS A 170 -1.09 -4.73 10.60
N GLY A 171 0.08 -4.28 10.17
CA GLY A 171 0.22 -3.41 8.99
C GLY A 171 -0.34 -4.07 7.74
N LEU A 172 -0.04 -5.35 7.53
CA LEU A 172 -0.54 -6.13 6.41
C LEU A 172 -2.06 -6.29 6.48
N TRP A 173 -2.60 -6.55 7.67
CA TRP A 173 -4.05 -6.63 7.85
C TRP A 173 -4.77 -5.30 7.51
N LYS A 174 -4.20 -4.16 7.92
CA LYS A 174 -4.74 -2.83 7.56
C LYS A 174 -4.78 -2.62 6.04
N TRP A 175 -3.76 -3.07 5.31
CA TRP A 175 -3.79 -3.06 3.84
C TRP A 175 -4.89 -3.95 3.28
N VAL A 176 -5.08 -5.15 3.83
CA VAL A 176 -6.19 -6.04 3.42
C VAL A 176 -7.55 -5.37 3.65
N GLU A 177 -7.74 -4.65 4.77
CA GLU A 177 -8.97 -3.91 5.05
C GLU A 177 -9.19 -2.76 4.08
N PHE A 178 -8.15 -2.00 3.76
CA PHE A 178 -8.19 -0.97 2.71
C PHE A 178 -8.70 -1.56 1.38
N TYR A 179 -8.09 -2.63 0.89
CA TYR A 179 -8.50 -3.23 -0.38
C TYR A 179 -9.94 -3.78 -0.36
N LYS A 180 -10.40 -4.30 0.79
CA LYS A 180 -11.79 -4.74 0.95
C LYS A 180 -12.81 -3.60 0.88
N ASN A 181 -12.42 -2.40 1.33
CA ASN A 181 -13.31 -1.25 1.39
C ASN A 181 -13.31 -0.47 0.07
N ASP A 182 -12.14 -0.34 -0.55
CA ASP A 182 -11.93 0.57 -1.67
C ASP A 182 -11.96 -0.12 -3.05
N TYR A 183 -11.80 -1.45 -3.09
CA TYR A 183 -11.76 -2.20 -4.35
C TYR A 183 -12.72 -3.39 -4.38
N LYS A 184 -13.04 -3.80 -5.61
CA LYS A 184 -13.96 -4.92 -5.84
C LYS A 184 -13.24 -6.24 -5.57
N TYR A 185 -13.68 -6.96 -4.55
CA TYR A 185 -13.24 -8.33 -4.32
C TYR A 185 -13.72 -9.27 -5.43
N VAL A 186 -12.81 -10.04 -6.03
CA VAL A 186 -13.12 -10.92 -7.17
C VAL A 186 -12.79 -12.40 -6.94
N GLY A 187 -11.89 -12.72 -6.02
CA GLY A 187 -11.46 -14.11 -5.88
C GLY A 187 -10.36 -14.36 -4.86
N LYS A 188 -9.70 -15.51 -5.01
CA LYS A 188 -8.58 -15.97 -4.19
C LYS A 188 -7.48 -16.58 -5.04
N VAL A 189 -6.26 -16.53 -4.52
CA VAL A 189 -5.10 -17.22 -5.07
C VAL A 189 -4.97 -18.60 -4.43
N ILE A 190 -4.95 -19.64 -5.25
CA ILE A 190 -4.65 -21.01 -4.84
C ILE A 190 -3.15 -21.11 -4.55
N GLY A 191 -2.79 -21.55 -3.35
CA GLY A 191 -1.41 -21.66 -2.91
C GLY A 191 -1.29 -21.54 -1.39
N LYS A 192 -0.50 -20.56 -0.93
CA LYS A 192 -0.11 -20.44 0.47
C LYS A 192 -1.28 -20.22 1.42
N PHE A 193 -2.24 -19.37 1.06
CA PHE A 193 -3.34 -18.98 1.96
C PHE A 193 -4.65 -19.73 1.72
N TYR A 194 -4.87 -20.22 0.50
CA TYR A 194 -6.08 -20.94 0.11
C TYR A 194 -5.76 -22.19 -0.72
N ASP A 195 -6.49 -23.27 -0.46
CA ASP A 195 -6.38 -24.51 -1.24
C ASP A 195 -7.15 -24.44 -2.57
N SER A 196 -7.09 -25.51 -3.36
CA SER A 196 -7.79 -25.60 -4.66
C SER A 196 -9.32 -25.53 -4.57
N LYS A 197 -9.89 -25.64 -3.35
CA LYS A 197 -11.32 -25.49 -3.08
C LYS A 197 -11.64 -24.12 -2.45
N GLY A 198 -10.64 -23.24 -2.34
CA GLY A 198 -10.77 -21.91 -1.74
C GLY A 198 -10.94 -21.92 -0.22
N ARG A 199 -10.63 -23.04 0.44
CA ARG A 199 -10.62 -23.16 1.91
C ARG A 199 -9.31 -22.60 2.45
N LYS A 200 -9.35 -22.06 3.68
CA LYS A 200 -8.15 -21.51 4.33
C LYS A 200 -7.14 -22.64 4.56
N THR A 201 -5.88 -22.35 4.36
CA THR A 201 -4.77 -23.23 4.75
C THR A 201 -4.36 -22.95 6.19
N ARG A 202 -3.47 -23.79 6.71
CA ARG A 202 -2.82 -23.57 8.00
C ARG A 202 -2.07 -22.24 8.05
N ASP A 203 -1.34 -21.86 7.00
CA ASP A 203 -0.61 -20.58 6.98
C ASP A 203 -1.54 -19.37 7.19
N LEU A 204 -2.75 -19.40 6.61
CA LEU A 204 -3.71 -18.33 6.80
C LEU A 204 -4.33 -18.34 8.20
N GLU A 205 -4.56 -19.52 8.78
CA GLU A 205 -5.02 -19.67 10.16
C GLU A 205 -3.96 -19.19 11.17
N ASP A 206 -2.68 -19.51 10.93
CA ASP A 206 -1.54 -19.05 11.72
C ASP A 206 -1.41 -17.52 11.64
N PHE A 207 -1.58 -16.92 10.45
CA PHE A 207 -1.65 -15.47 10.30
C PHE A 207 -2.74 -14.83 11.18
N TYR A 208 -3.97 -15.36 11.16
CA TYR A 208 -5.06 -14.83 11.97
C TYR A 208 -4.82 -14.99 13.47
N SER A 209 -4.17 -16.07 13.87
CA SER A 209 -3.80 -16.30 15.28
C SER A 209 -2.80 -15.25 15.75
N ARG A 210 -1.75 -15.01 14.95
CA ARG A 210 -0.74 -13.96 15.22
C ARG A 210 -1.34 -12.55 15.22
N LEU A 211 -2.28 -12.27 14.32
CA LEU A 211 -2.99 -10.98 14.29
C LEU A 211 -3.75 -10.75 15.60
N LYS A 212 -4.51 -11.76 16.05
CA LYS A 212 -5.28 -11.69 17.30
C LYS A 212 -4.38 -11.50 18.52
N GLU A 213 -3.24 -12.16 18.56
CA GLU A 213 -2.23 -11.99 19.62
C GLU A 213 -1.67 -10.57 19.62
N ALA A 214 -1.26 -10.06 18.45
CA ALA A 214 -0.72 -8.71 18.30
C ALA A 214 -1.74 -7.60 18.66
N GLU A 215 -3.02 -7.80 18.38
CA GLU A 215 -4.10 -6.89 18.81
C GLU A 215 -4.31 -6.92 20.32
N LYS A 216 -4.23 -8.10 20.94
CA LYS A 216 -4.36 -8.26 22.39
C LYS A 216 -3.19 -7.59 23.13
N GLU A 217 -1.96 -7.76 22.64
CA GLU A 217 -0.76 -7.12 23.19
C GLU A 217 -0.89 -5.59 23.18
N GLU A 218 -1.28 -5.00 22.04
CA GLU A 218 -1.51 -3.55 21.94
C GLU A 218 -2.60 -3.07 22.90
N ALA A 219 -3.72 -3.79 23.01
CA ALA A 219 -4.79 -3.43 23.92
C ALA A 219 -4.37 -3.47 25.40
N LEU A 220 -3.51 -4.42 25.78
CA LEU A 220 -2.94 -4.51 27.12
C LEU A 220 -2.00 -3.33 27.39
N GLU A 221 -1.06 -3.04 26.48
CA GLU A 221 -0.15 -1.91 26.60
C GLU A 221 -0.89 -0.56 26.71
N ASP A 222 -1.94 -0.37 25.91
CA ASP A 222 -2.76 0.85 25.93
C ASP A 222 -3.56 0.98 27.24
N SER A 223 -3.93 -0.14 27.86
CA SER A 223 -4.60 -0.14 29.16
C SER A 223 -3.64 0.20 30.32
N GLU A 224 -2.38 -0.20 30.20
CA GLU A 224 -1.33 0.09 31.19
C GLU A 224 -0.85 1.55 31.10
N LYS A 225 -0.69 2.09 29.90
CA LYS A 225 -0.32 3.50 29.68
C LYS A 225 -1.40 4.52 30.12
N LYS A 226 -2.62 4.04 30.40
CA LYS A 226 -3.76 4.85 30.89
C LYS A 226 -3.94 4.81 32.41
N LYS A 227 -3.17 3.97 33.11
CA LYS A 227 -3.11 3.94 34.58
C LYS A 227 -2.00 4.86 35.08
#